data_AF-A0A839WMJ3-F1
#
_entry.id   AF-A0A839WMJ3-F1
#
_cell.length_a   1.000
_cell.length_b   1.000
_cell.length_c   1.000
_cell.angle_alpha   90.00
_cell.angle_beta   90.00
_cell.angle_gamma   90.00
#
_symmetry.space_group_name_H-M   'P 1'
#
loop_
_entity.id
_entity.type
_entity.pdbx_description
1 polymer ?
#
loop_
_entity_poly.entity_id
_entity_poly.type
_entity_poly.pdbx_seq_one_letter_code
_entity_poly.pdbx_strand_id
1 'polypeptide(L)'
;MMMRSVLSIGYLSLSMLAFNALADGGTIHFVGAIVEQGCEFSHHQHHVVADCPVGAKSVKQTIAVADINHARLKSDVPATVQLHYLDDNKKLAILSVAYR
;
A
#
# COMPACT_ATOMS: atom_id res chain seq x y z
N MET A 1 31.34 -74.77 25.90
CA MET A 1 30.46 -74.71 27.08
C MET A 1 30.34 -73.24 27.48
N MET A 2 29.52 -72.43 26.80
CA MET A 2 28.09 -72.16 27.09
C MET A 2 27.78 -71.95 28.58
N MET A 3 27.52 -70.70 28.96
CA MET A 3 26.33 -70.26 29.71
C MET A 3 26.36 -68.72 29.83
N ARG A 4 25.60 -68.02 28.98
CA ARG A 4 24.27 -67.46 29.31
C ARG A 4 24.34 -66.31 30.32
N SER A 5 24.36 -65.08 29.82
CA SER A 5 23.71 -63.97 30.51
C SER A 5 22.95 -63.14 29.47
N VAL A 6 21.74 -63.63 29.16
CA VAL A 6 20.74 -62.97 28.32
C VAL A 6 19.79 -62.27 29.29
N LEU A 7 20.22 -61.17 29.91
CA LEU A 7 19.35 -60.41 30.80
C LEU A 7 19.76 -58.94 30.90
N SER A 8 19.69 -58.25 29.76
CA SER A 8 19.42 -56.81 29.69
C SER A 8 18.63 -56.49 28.42
N ILE A 9 17.55 -57.26 28.24
CA ILE A 9 16.40 -56.84 27.43
C ILE A 9 15.65 -55.83 28.32
N GLY A 10 16.02 -54.57 28.25
CA GLY A 10 15.49 -53.60 29.21
C GLY A 10 15.94 -52.17 29.05
N TYR A 11 16.34 -51.74 27.86
CA TYR A 11 16.43 -50.31 27.55
C TYR A 11 15.90 -50.06 26.13
N LEU A 12 14.64 -50.45 25.94
CA LEU A 12 13.75 -49.85 24.95
C LEU A 12 13.32 -48.46 25.46
N SER A 13 14.27 -47.56 25.73
CA SER A 13 13.94 -46.13 25.83
C SER A 13 14.11 -45.56 24.44
N LEU A 14 13.07 -45.79 23.64
CA LEU A 14 12.53 -44.89 22.64
C LEU A 14 13.32 -43.57 22.53
N SER A 15 14.43 -43.58 21.81
CA SER A 15 15.04 -42.34 21.35
C SER A 15 14.10 -41.83 20.27
N MET A 16 13.12 -41.02 20.69
CA MET A 16 12.39 -40.14 19.79
C MET A 16 13.46 -39.37 19.02
N LEU A 17 13.69 -39.79 17.78
CA LEU A 17 14.33 -38.95 16.79
C LEU A 17 13.38 -37.76 16.64
N ALA A 18 13.63 -36.72 17.43
CA ALA A 18 13.09 -35.41 17.16
C ALA A 18 13.69 -35.01 15.81
N PHE A 19 12.97 -35.31 14.73
CA PHE A 19 13.13 -34.64 13.46
C PHE A 19 12.83 -33.17 13.75
N ASN A 20 13.86 -32.43 14.17
CA ASN A 20 13.86 -30.99 13.99
C ASN A 20 13.77 -30.81 12.48
N ALA A 21 12.59 -30.45 11.98
CA ALA A 21 12.49 -29.90 10.65
C ALA A 21 13.46 -28.72 10.64
N LEU A 22 14.63 -28.91 10.03
CA LEU A 22 15.52 -27.83 9.63
C LEU A 22 14.64 -26.94 8.75
N ALA A 23 14.10 -25.88 9.33
CA ALA A 23 13.46 -24.84 8.56
C ALA A 23 14.58 -24.30 7.66
N ASP A 24 14.55 -24.70 6.39
CA ASP A 24 15.38 -24.12 5.36
C ASP A 24 14.92 -22.67 5.21
N GLY A 25 15.59 -21.79 5.96
CA GLY A 25 15.24 -20.40 6.11
C GLY A 25 15.82 -19.59 4.96
N GLY A 26 14.96 -18.93 4.19
CA GLY A 26 15.35 -17.95 3.18
C GLY A 26 15.25 -16.50 3.67
N THR A 27 15.70 -15.56 2.85
CA THR A 27 15.62 -14.11 3.12
C THR A 27 14.38 -13.52 2.44
N ILE A 28 13.53 -12.81 3.20
CA ILE A 28 12.45 -12.00 2.64
C ILE A 28 12.95 -10.55 2.54
N HIS A 29 12.99 -10.02 1.31
CA HIS A 29 13.29 -8.61 1.07
C HIS A 29 12.00 -7.82 0.98
N PHE A 30 11.82 -6.87 1.90
CA PHE A 30 10.74 -5.89 1.83
C PHE A 30 11.25 -4.62 1.16
N VAL A 31 10.54 -4.18 0.13
CA VAL A 31 10.76 -2.89 -0.54
C VAL A 31 9.55 -2.01 -0.32
N GLY A 32 9.80 -0.75 0.04
CA GLY A 32 8.78 0.27 0.22
C GLY A 32 9.40 1.65 0.07
N ALA A 33 8.57 2.65 -0.20
CA ALA A 33 8.95 4.04 -0.25
C ALA A 33 8.09 4.83 0.74
N ILE A 34 8.68 5.81 1.42
CA ILE A 34 7.91 6.84 2.12
C ILE A 34 7.36 7.76 1.04
N VAL A 35 6.05 7.72 0.82
CA VAL A 35 5.36 8.62 -0.12
C VAL A 35 4.74 9.78 0.65
N GLU A 36 4.82 10.96 0.05
CA GLU A 36 4.07 12.12 0.53
C GLU A 36 2.57 11.82 0.48
N GLN A 37 1.79 12.53 1.30
CA GLN A 37 0.34 12.40 1.27
C GLN A 37 -0.20 12.86 -0.11
N GLY A 38 -1.36 12.32 -0.49
CA GLY A 38 -2.11 12.85 -1.64
C GLY A 38 -2.58 14.29 -1.39
N CYS A 39 -3.08 14.94 -2.43
CA CYS A 39 -3.75 16.22 -2.28
C CYS A 39 -5.14 16.04 -1.68
N GLU A 40 -5.55 16.97 -0.82
CA GLU A 40 -6.93 17.09 -0.35
C GLU A 40 -7.74 17.95 -1.32
N PHE A 41 -8.95 17.51 -1.67
CA PHE A 41 -9.81 18.22 -2.60
C PHE A 41 -11.11 18.65 -1.92
N SER A 42 -11.44 19.92 -2.02
CA SER A 42 -12.75 20.46 -1.63
C SER A 42 -13.41 21.14 -2.83
N HIS A 43 -14.74 21.09 -2.89
CA HIS A 43 -15.49 21.63 -4.02
C HIS A 43 -16.43 22.74 -3.56
N HIS A 44 -16.58 23.74 -4.43
CA HIS A 44 -17.58 24.78 -4.38
C HIS A 44 -18.32 24.82 -5.72
N GLN A 45 -19.36 25.65 -5.84
CA GLN A 45 -20.24 25.65 -7.02
C GLN A 45 -19.51 25.79 -8.37
N HIS A 46 -18.44 26.58 -8.44
CA HIS A 46 -17.74 26.89 -9.70
C HIS A 46 -16.24 26.63 -9.67
N HIS A 47 -15.71 26.14 -8.54
CA HIS A 47 -14.29 25.86 -8.40
C HIS A 47 -14.03 24.70 -7.45
N VAL A 48 -12.88 24.06 -7.63
CA VAL A 48 -12.32 23.04 -6.74
C VAL A 48 -11.05 23.63 -6.14
N VAL A 49 -10.84 23.40 -4.85
CA VAL A 49 -9.59 23.74 -4.15
C VAL A 49 -8.83 22.44 -3.94
N ALA A 50 -7.63 22.37 -4.51
CA ALA A 50 -6.66 21.32 -4.25
C ALA A 50 -5.63 21.83 -3.22
N ASP A 51 -5.52 21.16 -2.08
CA ASP A 51 -4.49 21.41 -1.07
C ASP A 51 -3.47 20.27 -1.12
N CYS A 52 -2.30 20.56 -1.69
CA CYS A 52 -1.29 19.54 -1.97
C CYS A 52 -0.04 19.75 -1.11
N PRO A 53 0.59 18.69 -0.58
CA PRO A 53 1.89 18.81 0.06
C PRO A 53 2.98 19.16 -0.96
N VAL A 54 3.92 20.00 -0.53
CA VAL A 54 5.14 20.39 -1.25
C VAL A 54 6.26 20.48 -0.21
N GLY A 55 6.98 19.38 -0.04
CA GLY A 55 7.91 19.19 1.08
C GLY A 55 7.16 19.31 2.42
N ALA A 56 7.67 20.14 3.34
CA ALA A 56 7.07 20.32 4.67
C ALA A 56 5.88 21.32 4.72
N LYS A 57 5.40 21.81 3.57
CA LYS A 57 4.32 22.81 3.49
C LYS A 57 3.19 22.28 2.61
N SER A 58 2.01 22.87 2.73
CA SER A 58 0.91 22.63 1.79
C SER A 58 0.63 23.87 0.93
N VAL A 59 0.32 23.64 -0.34
CA VAL A 59 0.00 24.67 -1.32
C VAL A 59 -1.45 24.49 -1.75
N LYS A 60 -2.25 25.54 -1.54
CA LYS A 60 -3.63 25.60 -2.02
C LYS A 60 -3.70 26.17 -3.43
N GLN A 61 -4.39 25.45 -4.30
CA GLN A 61 -4.70 25.85 -5.66
C GLN A 61 -6.20 25.83 -5.89
N THR A 62 -6.76 26.98 -6.22
CA THR A 62 -8.14 27.08 -6.71
C THR A 62 -8.16 26.87 -8.21
N ILE A 63 -9.01 25.96 -8.68
CA ILE A 63 -9.16 25.57 -10.08
C ILE A 63 -10.62 25.76 -10.45
N ALA A 64 -10.91 26.57 -11.48
CA ALA A 64 -12.28 26.68 -11.99
C ALA A 64 -12.74 25.33 -12.54
N VAL A 65 -13.98 24.95 -12.29
CA VAL A 65 -14.54 23.65 -12.72
C VAL A 65 -14.41 23.48 -14.25
N ALA A 66 -14.56 24.57 -15.01
CA ALA A 66 -14.40 24.57 -16.46
C ALA A 66 -12.98 24.21 -16.94
N ASP A 67 -11.97 24.43 -16.10
CA ASP A 67 -10.55 24.30 -16.47
C ASP A 67 -9.90 23.03 -15.91
N ILE A 68 -10.61 22.24 -15.08
CA ILE A 68 -10.03 21.09 -14.36
C ILE A 68 -9.29 20.12 -15.29
N ASN A 69 -9.88 19.80 -16.44
CA ASN A 69 -9.30 18.83 -17.38
C ASN A 69 -7.99 19.30 -18.03
N HIS A 70 -7.66 20.59 -17.92
CA HIS A 70 -6.43 21.19 -18.43
C HIS A 70 -5.52 21.70 -17.31
N ALA A 71 -5.97 21.64 -16.06
CA ALA A 71 -5.23 22.15 -14.92
C ALA A 71 -4.11 21.19 -14.51
N ARG A 72 -2.95 21.76 -14.18
CA ARG A 72 -1.86 21.04 -13.51
C ARG A 72 -1.83 21.42 -12.04
N LEU A 73 -1.65 20.44 -11.17
CA LEU A 73 -1.48 20.67 -9.74
C LEU A 73 -0.15 21.39 -9.46
N LYS A 74 -0.16 22.35 -8.54
CA LYS A 74 1.02 23.08 -8.05
C LYS A 74 1.73 22.27 -6.96
N SER A 75 2.07 21.02 -7.26
CA SER A 75 2.79 20.12 -6.37
C SER A 75 3.58 19.09 -7.18
N ASP A 76 4.61 18.52 -6.54
CA ASP A 76 5.40 17.42 -7.09
C ASP A 76 4.70 16.06 -6.96
N VAL A 77 3.54 16.01 -6.30
CA VAL A 77 2.71 14.81 -6.22
C VAL A 77 2.25 14.41 -7.63
N PRO A 78 2.62 13.21 -8.13
CA PRO A 78 2.28 12.76 -9.47
C PRO A 78 0.81 12.31 -9.55
N ALA A 79 -0.09 13.29 -9.63
CA ALA A 79 -1.52 13.06 -9.74
C ALA A 79 -2.11 13.59 -11.05
N THR A 80 -3.04 12.83 -11.62
CA THR A 80 -3.89 13.27 -12.73
C THR A 80 -5.29 13.53 -12.22
N VAL A 81 -5.85 14.70 -12.57
CA VAL A 81 -7.19 15.11 -12.17
C VAL A 81 -8.06 15.22 -13.41
N GLN A 82 -9.22 14.59 -13.40
CA GLN A 82 -10.18 14.63 -14.50
C GLN A 82 -11.60 14.85 -13.98
N LEU A 83 -12.32 15.76 -14.61
CA LEU A 83 -13.73 16.04 -14.38
C LEU A 83 -14.56 15.40 -15.50
N HIS A 84 -15.49 14.55 -15.10
CA HIS A 84 -16.46 13.93 -15.99
C HIS A 84 -17.88 14.30 -15.56
N TYR A 85 -18.64 14.94 -16.44
CA TYR A 85 -20.06 15.26 -16.19
C TYR A 85 -20.93 14.01 -16.41
N LEU A 86 -21.89 13.80 -15.53
CA LEU A 86 -22.83 12.67 -15.59
C LEU A 86 -24.12 13.00 -16.35
N ASP A 87 -24.35 14.28 -16.65
CA ASP A 87 -25.52 14.76 -17.36
C ASP A 87 -25.18 15.87 -18.37
N ASP A 88 -25.97 15.97 -19.44
CA ASP A 88 -25.78 16.95 -20.51
C ASP A 88 -25.99 18.39 -20.02
N ASN A 89 -26.79 18.58 -18.96
CA ASN A 89 -27.01 19.89 -18.34
C ASN A 89 -25.86 20.30 -17.41
N LYS A 90 -24.82 19.46 -17.25
CA LYS A 90 -23.61 19.69 -16.45
C LYS A 90 -23.91 20.03 -14.98
N LYS A 91 -24.94 19.43 -14.40
CA LYS A 91 -25.33 19.67 -13.00
C LYS A 91 -24.61 18.74 -12.02
N LEU A 92 -24.17 17.57 -12.47
CA LEU A 92 -23.49 16.57 -11.67
C LEU A 92 -22.22 16.11 -12.38
N ALA A 93 -21.14 15.99 -11.63
CA ALA A 93 -19.86 15.54 -12.15
C ALA A 93 -19.11 14.69 -11.13
N ILE A 94 -18.24 13.83 -11.64
CA ILE A 94 -17.26 13.07 -10.86
C ILE A 94 -15.89 13.71 -11.08
N LEU A 95 -15.21 14.04 -9.98
CA LEU A 95 -13.80 14.39 -9.98
C LEU A 95 -12.98 13.14 -9.70
N SER A 96 -12.29 12.64 -10.72
CA SER A 96 -11.40 11.48 -10.61
C SER A 96 -9.98 11.95 -10.36
N VAL A 97 -9.35 11.41 -9.33
CA VAL A 97 -7.95 11.70 -8.97
C VAL A 97 -7.16 10.39 -8.97
N ALA A 98 -6.16 10.30 -9.84
CA ALA A 98 -5.29 9.14 -9.97
C ALA A 98 -3.87 9.51 -9.56
N TYR A 99 -3.37 8.89 -8.50
CA TYR A 99 -1.99 9.00 -8.01
C TYR A 99 -1.12 7.90 -8.66
N ARG A 100 0.15 8.21 -8.94
CA ARG A 100 1.11 7.28 -9.54
C ARG A 100 2.35 7.11 -8.69
#